data_AF-A0A2P8C825-F1
#
_entry.id   AF-A0A2P8C825-F1
#
_cell.length_a   1.000
_cell.length_b   1.000
_cell.length_c   1.000
_cell.angle_alpha   90.00
_cell.angle_beta   90.00
_cell.angle_gamma   90.00
#
_symmetry.space_group_name_H-M   'P 1'
#
loop_
_entity.id
_entity.type
_entity.pdbx_description
1 polymer ?
#
loop_
_entity_poly.entity_id
_entity_poly.type
_entity_poly.pdbx_seq_one_letter_code
_entity_poly.pdbx_strand_id
1 'polypeptide(L)'
;MADYKATFLFIGSSYYHYENLICQTMRKVMILLFVLIPVFSNCTKDDSELIAQIREIAWNSLDDQEKSTVIIDWTQAKVEMTTYNDKSAYSVIFNTDADALLGPITVYVDPVTKKVLGYAGRF
;
A
#
# COMPACT_ATOMS: atom_id res chain seq x y z
N MET A 1 -79.81 -15.87 31.77
CA MET A 1 -78.53 -16.24 32.44
C MET A 1 -77.45 -16.22 31.37
N ALA A 2 -76.43 -15.40 31.58
CA ALA A 2 -75.67 -14.70 30.55
C ALA A 2 -74.64 -15.53 29.78
N ASP A 3 -74.62 -15.35 28.45
CA ASP A 3 -73.57 -14.68 27.66
C ASP A 3 -72.12 -14.72 28.19
N TYR A 4 -71.26 -15.55 27.57
CA TYR A 4 -69.79 -15.48 27.77
C TYR A 4 -68.96 -15.97 26.56
N LYS A 5 -69.53 -16.09 25.36
CA LYS A 5 -68.79 -16.65 24.21
C LYS A 5 -68.02 -15.64 23.35
N ALA A 6 -68.12 -14.34 23.62
CA ALA A 6 -67.58 -13.30 22.72
C ALA A 6 -66.21 -12.72 23.10
N THR A 7 -65.60 -13.10 24.23
CA THR A 7 -64.37 -12.42 24.72
C THR A 7 -63.07 -13.11 24.31
N PHE A 8 -63.10 -14.35 23.79
CA PHE A 8 -61.88 -15.14 23.59
C PHE A 8 -61.15 -14.92 22.26
N LEU A 9 -61.63 -14.04 21.38
CA LEU A 9 -61.08 -13.87 20.03
C LEU A 9 -60.22 -12.60 19.81
N PHE A 10 -60.05 -11.72 20.81
CA PHE A 10 -59.32 -10.47 20.61
C PHE A 10 -57.85 -10.46 21.09
N ILE A 11 -57.40 -11.47 21.84
CA ILE A 11 -56.03 -11.45 22.40
C ILE A 11 -55.00 -12.16 21.49
N GLY A 12 -55.45 -13.04 20.58
CA GLY A 12 -54.55 -13.87 19.76
C GLY A 12 -53.95 -13.19 18.53
N SER A 13 -54.50 -12.07 18.04
CA SER A 13 -54.06 -11.45 16.78
C SER A 13 -52.87 -10.50 16.93
N SER A 14 -52.57 -10.05 18.14
CA SER A 14 -51.50 -9.07 18.35
C SER A 14 -50.13 -9.72 18.31
N TYR A 15 -49.95 -10.89 18.93
CA TYR A 15 -48.63 -11.50 19.16
C TYR A 15 -47.86 -11.93 17.90
N TYR A 16 -48.54 -12.31 16.82
CA TYR A 16 -47.88 -12.78 15.59
C TYR A 16 -47.33 -11.65 14.71
N HIS A 17 -47.65 -10.38 15.01
CA HIS A 17 -47.19 -9.25 14.20
C HIS A 17 -45.84 -8.68 14.65
N TYR A 18 -45.42 -8.96 15.89
CA TYR A 18 -44.17 -8.43 16.46
C TYR A 18 -42.95 -9.28 16.12
N GLU A 19 -43.10 -10.61 16.05
CA GLU A 19 -41.95 -11.51 15.79
C GLU A 19 -41.43 -11.41 14.35
N ASN A 20 -42.30 -11.10 13.38
CA ASN A 20 -41.89 -10.88 11.99
C ASN A 20 -41.19 -9.54 11.75
N LEU A 21 -41.39 -8.54 12.61
CA LEU A 21 -40.74 -7.22 12.48
C LEU A 21 -39.30 -7.21 13.02
N ILE A 22 -39.03 -8.00 14.06
CA ILE A 22 -37.70 -8.08 14.71
C ILE A 22 -36.69 -8.80 13.80
N CYS A 23 -37.13 -9.84 13.07
CA CYS A 23 -36.25 -10.60 12.17
C CYS A 23 -35.84 -9.78 10.92
N GLN A 24 -36.69 -8.86 10.43
CA GLN A 24 -36.40 -8.07 9.23
C GLN A 24 -35.45 -6.90 9.48
N THR A 25 -35.42 -6.36 10.70
CA THR A 25 -34.56 -5.23 11.08
C THR A 25 -33.11 -5.67 11.35
N MET A 26 -32.88 -6.87 11.87
CA MET A 26 -31.52 -7.39 12.15
C MET A 26 -30.71 -7.72 10.88
N ARG A 27 -31.37 -8.04 9.75
CA ARG A 27 -30.69 -8.28 8.46
C ARG A 27 -30.06 -7.01 7.87
N LYS A 28 -30.65 -5.84 8.11
CA LYS A 28 -30.12 -4.56 7.60
C LYS A 28 -29.00 -3.99 8.48
N VAL A 29 -29.04 -4.26 9.80
CA VAL A 29 -27.98 -3.83 10.73
C VAL A 29 -26.67 -4.59 10.49
N MET A 30 -26.75 -5.88 10.13
CA MET A 30 -25.56 -6.68 9.85
C MET A 30 -24.80 -6.21 8.59
N ILE A 31 -25.51 -5.70 7.57
CA ILE A 31 -24.89 -5.16 6.34
C ILE A 31 -24.26 -3.78 6.61
N LEU A 32 -24.82 -3.00 7.55
CA LEU A 32 -24.30 -1.67 7.90
C LEU A 32 -22.97 -1.74 8.67
N LEU A 33 -22.66 -2.87 9.32
CA LEU A 33 -21.46 -3.03 10.15
C LEU A 33 -20.18 -3.32 9.34
N PHE A 34 -20.31 -3.80 8.09
CA PHE A 34 -19.17 -4.12 7.21
C PHE A 34 -18.67 -2.93 6.38
N VAL A 35 -19.42 -1.82 6.36
CA VAL A 35 -19.11 -0.62 5.55
C VAL A 35 -18.28 0.41 6.33
N LEU A 36 -18.12 0.23 7.65
CA LEU A 36 -17.45 1.20 8.54
C LEU A 36 -15.99 0.88 8.90
N ILE A 37 -15.35 -0.09 8.23
CA ILE A 37 -13.90 -0.28 8.38
C ILE A 37 -13.18 0.21 7.12
N PRO A 38 -13.02 1.52 6.91
CA PRO A 38 -11.91 2.00 6.12
C PRO A 38 -10.64 1.80 6.97
N VAL A 39 -10.10 0.57 6.97
CA VAL A 39 -8.69 0.36 7.33
C VAL A 39 -7.87 0.95 6.19
N PHE A 40 -7.73 2.28 6.20
CA PHE A 40 -6.55 2.90 5.66
C PHE A 40 -5.41 2.49 6.58
N SER A 41 -4.82 1.34 6.29
CA SER A 41 -3.50 1.00 6.77
C SER A 41 -2.56 2.08 6.27
N ASN A 42 -2.40 3.15 7.05
CA ASN A 42 -1.28 4.07 6.95
C ASN A 42 -0.06 3.29 7.43
N CYS A 43 0.40 2.38 6.58
CA CYS A 43 1.59 1.59 6.79
C CYS A 43 2.74 2.59 6.73
N THR A 44 3.23 3.00 7.89
CA THR A 44 4.50 3.73 8.01
C THR A 44 5.57 2.75 7.56
N LYS A 45 5.91 2.76 6.26
CA LYS A 45 7.03 1.99 5.74
C LYS A 45 8.26 2.40 6.53
N ASP A 46 8.88 1.42 7.20
CA ASP A 46 10.19 1.58 7.81
C ASP A 46 11.15 2.08 6.73
N ASP A 47 12.01 3.04 7.07
CA ASP A 47 13.03 3.59 6.17
C ASP A 47 13.86 2.47 5.53
N SER A 48 14.07 1.37 6.25
CA SER A 48 14.75 0.17 5.74
C SER A 48 14.03 -0.46 4.54
N GLU A 49 12.71 -0.63 4.62
CA GLU A 49 11.90 -1.20 3.53
C GLU A 49 11.88 -0.24 2.33
N LEU A 50 11.78 1.06 2.60
CA LEU A 50 11.83 2.09 1.57
C LEU A 50 13.15 2.08 0.81
N ILE A 51 14.27 2.01 1.52
CA ILE A 51 15.62 1.99 0.95
C ILE A 51 15.80 0.74 0.09
N ALA A 52 15.33 -0.43 0.55
CA ALA A 52 15.37 -1.66 -0.23
C ALA A 52 14.61 -1.53 -1.55
N GLN A 53 13.39 -0.98 -1.53
CA GLN A 53 12.59 -0.71 -2.74
C GLN A 53 13.33 0.24 -3.70
N ILE A 54 13.97 1.30 -3.18
CA ILE A 54 14.72 2.26 -3.99
C ILE A 54 15.92 1.59 -4.68
N ARG A 55 16.66 0.73 -3.97
CA ARG A 55 17.77 -0.04 -4.57
C ARG A 55 17.29 -0.95 -5.69
N GLU A 56 16.18 -1.65 -5.47
CA GLU A 56 15.61 -2.58 -6.45
C GLU A 56 15.17 -1.85 -7.72
N ILE A 57 14.50 -0.70 -7.58
CA ILE A 57 14.10 0.13 -8.73
C ILE A 57 15.33 0.59 -9.52
N ALA A 58 16.36 1.08 -8.84
CA ALA A 58 17.59 1.52 -9.47
C ALA A 58 18.31 0.37 -10.17
N TRP A 59 18.45 -0.78 -9.51
CA TRP A 59 19.10 -1.97 -10.09
C TRP A 59 18.36 -2.49 -11.33
N ASN A 60 17.03 -2.57 -11.27
CA ASN A 60 16.22 -3.05 -12.40
C ASN A 60 16.20 -2.09 -13.58
N SER A 61 16.58 -0.83 -13.39
CA SER A 61 16.69 0.15 -14.47
C SER A 61 17.95 -0.01 -15.33
N LEU A 62 18.97 -0.68 -14.80
CA LEU A 62 20.23 -0.93 -15.51
C LEU A 62 20.06 -2.06 -16.54
N ASP A 63 20.78 -1.92 -17.65
CA ASP A 63 20.88 -3.01 -18.62
C ASP A 63 21.85 -4.12 -18.14
N ASP A 64 21.89 -5.23 -18.87
CA ASP A 64 22.71 -6.38 -18.49
C ASP A 64 24.21 -6.08 -18.58
N GLN A 65 24.62 -5.17 -19.47
CA GLN A 65 26.01 -4.76 -19.62
C GLN A 65 26.43 -3.92 -18.40
N GLU A 66 25.64 -2.94 -18.00
CA GLU A 66 25.89 -2.13 -16.81
C GLU A 66 25.94 -3.00 -15.55
N LYS A 67 24.97 -3.90 -15.37
CA LYS A 67 24.94 -4.84 -14.24
C LYS A 67 26.21 -5.71 -14.17
N SER A 68 26.73 -6.12 -15.32
CA SER A 68 27.95 -6.96 -15.38
C SER A 68 29.21 -6.24 -14.88
N THR A 69 29.21 -4.91 -14.89
CA THR A 69 30.34 -4.09 -14.39
C THR A 69 30.27 -3.85 -12.88
N VAL A 70 29.12 -4.08 -12.24
CA VAL A 70 28.93 -3.78 -10.81
C VAL A 70 29.65 -4.81 -9.94
N ILE A 71 30.55 -4.31 -9.08
CA ILE A 71 31.45 -5.15 -8.27
C ILE A 71 30.95 -5.37 -6.83
N ILE A 72 29.84 -4.74 -6.45
CA ILE A 72 29.23 -4.85 -5.12
C ILE A 72 27.87 -5.55 -5.20
N ASP A 73 27.43 -6.13 -4.09
CA ASP A 73 26.03 -6.54 -3.94
C ASP A 73 25.13 -5.30 -4.03
N TRP A 74 24.23 -5.27 -5.03
CA TRP A 74 23.33 -4.15 -5.27
C TRP A 74 22.39 -3.88 -4.09
N THR A 75 22.11 -4.89 -3.25
CA THR A 75 21.29 -4.73 -2.03
C THR A 75 21.98 -3.89 -0.97
N GLN A 76 23.31 -3.76 -1.05
CA GLN A 76 24.15 -2.94 -0.17
C GLN A 76 24.54 -1.60 -0.80
N ALA A 77 24.04 -1.30 -2.00
CA ALA A 77 24.33 -0.04 -2.69
C ALA A 77 24.02 1.17 -1.80
N LYS A 78 24.88 2.19 -1.88
CA LYS A 78 24.73 3.41 -1.09
C LYS A 78 23.51 4.17 -1.60
N VAL A 79 22.62 4.57 -0.69
CA VAL A 79 21.42 5.36 -1.00
C VAL A 79 21.49 6.66 -0.21
N GLU A 80 21.42 7.80 -0.91
CA GLU A 80 21.46 9.12 -0.30
C GLU A 80 20.35 10.01 -0.86
N MET A 81 19.70 10.79 0.02
CA MET A 81 18.77 11.83 -0.41
C MET A 81 19.55 13.01 -1.01
N THR A 82 19.11 13.48 -2.16
CA THR A 82 19.76 14.55 -2.94
C THR A 82 18.73 15.36 -3.73
N THR A 83 19.19 16.29 -4.55
CA THR A 83 18.37 17.06 -5.48
C THR A 83 18.79 16.75 -6.92
N TYR A 84 17.82 16.40 -7.77
CA TYR A 84 18.00 16.19 -9.20
C TYR A 84 17.02 17.08 -9.97
N ASN A 85 17.52 17.99 -10.81
CA ASN A 85 16.71 18.97 -11.55
C ASN A 85 15.70 19.71 -10.65
N ASP A 86 16.18 20.29 -9.55
CA ASP A 86 15.39 21.02 -8.55
C ASP A 86 14.28 20.22 -7.84
N LYS A 87 14.36 18.87 -7.89
CA LYS A 87 13.44 17.97 -7.19
C LYS A 87 14.20 17.07 -6.22
N SER A 88 13.61 16.77 -5.06
CA SER A 88 14.14 15.75 -4.15
C SER A 88 14.21 14.40 -4.85
N ALA A 89 15.33 13.71 -4.72
CA ALA A 89 15.58 12.40 -5.31
C ALA A 89 16.42 11.55 -4.36
N TYR A 90 16.28 10.23 -4.45
CA TYR A 90 17.29 9.31 -3.94
C TYR A 90 18.34 9.07 -5.02
N SER A 91 19.61 9.20 -4.67
CA SER A 91 20.73 8.70 -5.48
C SER A 91 21.12 7.31 -4.99
N VAL A 92 21.22 6.36 -5.92
CA VAL A 92 21.70 5.00 -5.67
C VAL A 92 23.00 4.81 -6.42
N ILE A 93 24.07 4.48 -5.69
CA ILE A 93 25.43 4.40 -6.24
C ILE A 93 25.87 2.94 -6.32
N PHE A 94 26.15 2.49 -7.55
CA PHE A 94 26.70 1.17 -7.84
C PHE A 94 28.16 1.32 -8.27
N ASN A 95 29.08 0.82 -7.45
CA ASN A 95 30.51 0.79 -7.78
C ASN A 95 30.76 -0.26 -8.87
N THR A 96 31.63 0.07 -9.80
CA THR A 96 31.99 -0.76 -10.96
C THR A 96 33.48 -1.01 -11.09
N ASP A 97 33.84 -2.00 -11.89
CA ASP A 97 35.23 -2.28 -12.27
C ASP A 97 35.88 -1.14 -13.09
N ALA A 98 35.06 -0.30 -13.73
CA ALA A 98 35.48 0.85 -14.52
C ALA A 98 35.41 2.19 -13.77
N ASP A 99 35.20 2.19 -12.45
CA ASP A 99 35.03 3.42 -11.66
C ASP A 99 36.20 4.39 -11.80
N ALA A 100 37.43 3.88 -11.97
CA ALA A 100 38.63 4.71 -12.13
C ALA A 100 38.63 5.54 -13.43
N LEU A 101 37.88 5.12 -14.45
CA LEU A 101 37.81 5.77 -15.76
C LEU A 101 36.49 6.51 -15.93
N LEU A 102 35.37 5.83 -15.66
CA LEU A 102 34.02 6.32 -15.97
C LEU A 102 33.26 6.83 -14.73
N GLY A 103 33.75 6.50 -13.52
CA GLY A 103 33.01 6.68 -12.26
C GLY A 103 31.92 5.62 -12.03
N PRO A 104 31.29 5.58 -10.84
CA PRO A 104 30.21 4.63 -10.53
C PRO A 104 28.92 4.92 -11.32
N ILE A 105 28.03 3.93 -11.45
CA ILE A 105 26.68 4.20 -11.95
C ILE A 105 25.95 4.88 -10.80
N THR A 106 25.39 6.06 -11.05
CA THR A 106 24.46 6.69 -10.11
C THR A 106 23.10 6.83 -10.77
N VAL A 107 22.07 6.25 -10.14
CA VAL A 107 20.67 6.32 -10.58
C VAL A 107 19.90 7.25 -9.65
N TYR A 108 19.14 8.19 -10.21
CA TYR A 108 18.25 9.07 -9.45
C TYR A 108 16.82 8.54 -9.48
N VAL A 109 16.21 8.36 -8.31
CA VAL A 109 14.86 7.82 -8.14
C VAL A 109 13.99 8.81 -7.38
N ASP A 110 12.79 9.07 -7.89
CA ASP A 110 11.81 9.93 -7.25
C ASP A 110 11.28 9.30 -5.95
N PRO A 111 11.32 10.02 -4.81
CA PRO A 111 10.95 9.47 -3.52
C PRO A 111 9.45 9.19 -3.39
N VAL A 112 8.61 9.87 -4.18
CA VAL A 112 7.14 9.79 -4.12
C VAL A 112 6.62 8.80 -5.16
N THR A 113 6.98 9.01 -6.43
CA THR A 113 6.47 8.22 -7.56
C THR A 113 7.22 6.91 -7.77
N LYS A 114 8.39 6.75 -7.14
CA LYS A 114 9.24 5.55 -7.26
C LYS A 114 9.65 5.27 -8.71
N LYS A 115 9.86 6.33 -9.48
CA LYS A 115 10.31 6.28 -10.89
C LYS A 115 11.75 6.76 -10.99
N VAL A 116 12.47 6.20 -11.96
CA VAL A 116 13.80 6.69 -12.33
C VAL A 116 13.66 8.04 -13.01
N LEU A 117 14.39 9.03 -12.48
CA LEU A 117 14.45 10.40 -12.99
C LEU A 117 15.58 10.57 -14.01
N GLY A 118 16.66 9.80 -13.86
CA GLY A 118 17.81 9.82 -14.75
C GLY A 118 19.05 9.17 -14.14
N TYR A 119 20.17 9.35 -14.84
CA TYR A 119 21.47 8.80 -14.48
C TYR A 119 22.50 9.93 -14.36
N ALA A 120 23.53 9.73 -13.53
CA ALA A 120 24.69 10.60 -13.56
C ALA A 120 25.48 10.40 -14.86
N GLY A 121 26.08 11.47 -15.36
CA GLY A 121 26.96 11.40 -16.52
C GLY A 121 28.21 10.58 -16.20
N ARG A 122 28.56 9.66 -17.10
CA ARG A 122 29.81 8.91 -17.14
C ARG A 122 30.64 9.39 -18.33
N PHE A 123 31.97 9.32 -18.23
CA PHE A 123 32.91 9.84 -19.21
C PHE A 123 33.70 8.74 -19.89
#